data_AF-A0A8S8ZPJ6-F1
#
_entry.id   AF-A0A8S8ZPJ6-F1
#
_cell.length_a   1.000
_cell.length_b   1.000
_cell.length_c   1.000
_cell.angle_alpha   90.00
_cell.angle_beta   90.00
_cell.angle_gamma   90.00
#
_symmetry.space_group_name_H-M   'P 1'
#
loop_
_entity.id
_entity.type
_entity.pdbx_description
1 polymer ?
#
loop_
_entity_poly.entity_id
_entity_poly.type
_entity_poly.pdbx_seq_one_letter_code
_entity_poly.pdbx_strand_id
1 'polypeptide(L)'
;MTTDYQPLNYFAISQFIVGDIACLKDYNWGRTVEEKREISGLNPGHNMEKASNHPCIVLKTNRKYALVTTVSAHGSGPYDNWRSPWTRGGHYRQRRDRYRSFQGTARFNLNRKSLRLATGAWPKPRGSWVNAEHVFLVPVWFLGVFKKAQSYDRYQKKLVNAHMAEDSLDDLLQQIIEDNWQWTRLLQEFEELGRLEPLPPPSHPPAPVALPPRAPAKASPLPRPATTTKASPPPALTKPLPSPRNSVSWAQVAKGKKR
;
A
#
# COMPACT_ATOMS: atom_id res chain seq x y z
N MET A 1 -24.27 26.46 -21.34
CA MET A 1 -23.96 26.05 -19.96
C MET A 1 -22.86 25.02 -20.02
N THR A 2 -21.62 25.48 -19.94
CA THR A 2 -20.40 24.66 -19.96
C THR A 2 -20.11 24.23 -18.53
N THR A 3 -20.15 22.93 -18.27
CA THR A 3 -19.85 22.34 -16.96
C THR A 3 -18.33 22.35 -16.77
N ASP A 4 -17.84 23.23 -15.90
CA ASP A 4 -16.45 23.25 -15.48
C ASP A 4 -16.10 21.95 -14.76
N TYR A 5 -15.36 21.08 -15.44
CA TYR A 5 -14.63 19.98 -14.83
C TYR A 5 -13.47 20.57 -14.04
N GLN A 6 -13.67 20.79 -12.74
CA GLN A 6 -12.57 21.10 -11.83
C GLN A 6 -11.75 19.82 -11.62
N PRO A 7 -10.47 19.77 -12.01
CA PRO A 7 -9.62 18.63 -11.72
C PRO A 7 -9.47 18.51 -10.21
N LEU A 8 -9.77 17.33 -9.67
CA LEU A 8 -9.53 16.98 -8.27
C LEU A 8 -8.08 17.30 -7.92
N ASN A 9 -7.88 18.29 -7.06
CA ASN A 9 -6.59 18.64 -6.48
C ASN A 9 -6.01 17.40 -5.77
N TYR A 10 -5.07 16.72 -6.42
CA TYR A 10 -4.38 15.51 -5.96
C TYR A 10 -3.30 15.78 -4.90
N PHE A 11 -3.48 16.79 -4.04
CA PHE A 11 -2.65 16.99 -2.85
C PHE A 11 -3.39 16.49 -1.61
N ALA A 12 -3.80 15.22 -1.64
CA ALA A 12 -4.24 14.54 -0.44
C ALA A 12 -2.98 14.23 0.40
N ILE A 13 -2.80 14.98 1.49
CA ILE A 13 -1.99 14.53 2.62
C ILE A 13 -2.40 13.08 2.91
N SER A 14 -1.44 12.16 3.08
CA SER A 14 -1.74 10.75 3.32
C SER A 14 -2.74 10.66 4.49
N GLN A 15 -3.96 10.18 4.23
CA GLN A 15 -5.01 10.08 5.26
C GLN A 15 -4.64 9.15 6.42
N PHE A 16 -3.58 8.37 6.24
CA PHE A 16 -3.06 7.42 7.22
C PHE A 16 -1.76 7.95 7.80
N ILE A 17 -1.60 7.75 9.10
CA ILE A 17 -0.37 8.03 9.84
C ILE A 17 0.25 6.73 10.37
N VAL A 18 1.50 6.78 10.81
CA VAL A 18 2.19 5.66 11.45
C VAL A 18 1.39 5.18 12.65
N GLY A 19 1.16 3.87 12.75
CA GLY A 19 0.34 3.23 13.79
C GLY A 19 -1.13 3.02 13.42
N ASP A 20 -1.63 3.65 12.36
CA ASP A 20 -3.01 3.46 11.91
C ASP A 20 -3.25 2.01 11.43
N ILE A 21 -4.46 1.52 11.71
CA ILE A 21 -5.00 0.30 11.12
C ILE A 21 -5.78 0.68 9.86
N ALA A 22 -5.20 0.34 8.71
CA ALA A 22 -5.83 0.43 7.41
C ALA A 22 -6.32 -0.95 6.93
N CYS A 23 -6.91 -1.00 5.75
CA CYS A 23 -7.21 -2.22 5.02
C CYS A 23 -6.59 -2.12 3.62
N LEU A 24 -5.92 -3.17 3.19
CA LEU A 24 -5.49 -3.28 1.79
C LEU A 24 -6.72 -3.38 0.91
N LYS A 25 -6.80 -2.55 -0.13
CA LYS A 25 -7.87 -2.66 -1.14
C LYS A 25 -7.72 -3.96 -1.92
N ASP A 26 -8.80 -4.36 -2.58
CA ASP A 26 -8.77 -5.53 -3.44
C ASP A 26 -7.81 -5.33 -4.62
N TYR A 27 -6.91 -6.29 -4.84
CA TYR A 27 -5.93 -6.25 -5.93
C TYR A 27 -6.58 -6.30 -7.32
N ASN A 28 -7.72 -6.97 -7.44
CA ASN A 28 -8.40 -7.22 -8.71
C ASN A 28 -9.49 -6.20 -9.03
N TRP A 29 -10.03 -5.49 -8.03
CA TRP A 29 -11.20 -4.62 -8.21
C TRP A 29 -10.86 -3.26 -8.80
N GLY A 30 -11.31 -3.01 -10.04
CA GLY A 30 -11.36 -1.67 -10.64
C GLY A 30 -10.01 -1.01 -10.89
N ARG A 31 -8.93 -1.79 -11.02
CA ARG A 31 -7.57 -1.29 -11.20
C ARG A 31 -7.11 -1.29 -12.65
N THR A 32 -6.39 -0.25 -13.04
CA THR A 32 -5.73 -0.19 -14.34
C THR A 32 -4.54 -1.16 -14.40
N VAL A 33 -4.04 -1.43 -15.61
CA VAL A 33 -2.87 -2.30 -15.80
C VAL A 33 -1.62 -1.68 -15.15
N GLU A 34 -1.52 -0.35 -15.18
CA GLU A 34 -0.43 0.43 -14.60
C GLU A 34 -0.43 0.32 -13.07
N GLU A 35 -1.60 0.44 -12.42
CA GLU A 35 -1.73 0.27 -10.97
C GLU A 35 -1.32 -1.14 -10.52
N LYS A 36 -1.72 -2.18 -11.27
CA LYS A 36 -1.31 -3.56 -10.99
C LYS A 36 0.19 -3.76 -11.18
N ARG A 37 0.76 -3.13 -12.21
CA ARG A 37 2.21 -3.14 -12.47
C ARG A 37 2.98 -2.42 -11.37
N GLU A 38 2.51 -1.29 -10.89
CA GLU A 38 3.11 -0.56 -9.76
C GLU A 38 3.14 -1.44 -8.52
N ILE A 39 2.00 -2.00 -8.10
CA ILE A 39 1.94 -2.89 -6.91
C ILE A 39 2.88 -4.10 -7.06
N SER A 40 2.87 -4.74 -8.24
CA SER A 40 3.70 -5.92 -8.50
C SER A 40 5.19 -5.59 -8.52
N GLY A 41 5.56 -4.40 -9.00
CA GLY A 41 6.94 -3.92 -9.04
C GLY A 41 7.52 -3.62 -7.66
N LEU A 42 6.68 -3.15 -6.73
CA LEU A 42 7.09 -2.80 -5.36
C LEU A 42 7.29 -4.02 -4.46
N ASN A 43 6.66 -5.16 -4.75
CA ASN A 43 6.72 -6.36 -3.90
C ASN A 43 7.03 -7.63 -4.69
N PRO A 44 8.17 -7.70 -5.41
CA PRO A 44 8.52 -8.85 -6.22
C PRO A 44 8.76 -10.08 -5.32
N GLY A 45 7.97 -11.13 -5.52
CA GLY A 45 8.02 -12.36 -4.71
C GLY A 45 6.96 -12.45 -3.62
N HIS A 46 6.24 -11.36 -3.33
CA HIS A 46 5.11 -11.37 -2.42
C HIS A 46 3.79 -11.35 -3.19
N ASN A 47 2.92 -12.32 -2.93
CA ASN A 47 1.62 -12.39 -3.59
C ASN A 47 0.63 -11.40 -2.93
N MET A 48 0.57 -10.18 -3.48
CA MET A 48 -0.36 -9.12 -3.04
C MET A 48 -1.83 -9.50 -3.24
N GLU A 49 -2.15 -10.39 -4.17
CA GLU A 49 -3.52 -10.90 -4.36
C GLU A 49 -4.01 -11.59 -3.07
N LYS A 50 -3.15 -12.39 -2.42
CA LYS A 50 -3.48 -13.06 -1.15
C LYS A 50 -3.60 -12.11 0.04
N ALA A 51 -2.99 -10.93 -0.04
CA ALA A 51 -3.07 -9.90 0.99
C ALA A 51 -4.26 -8.94 0.80
N SER A 52 -4.98 -9.05 -0.32
CA SER A 52 -6.15 -8.23 -0.62
C SER A 52 -7.20 -8.28 0.49
N ASN A 53 -7.80 -7.13 0.82
CA ASN A 53 -8.84 -7.00 1.85
C ASN A 53 -8.40 -7.37 3.28
N HIS A 54 -7.09 -7.57 3.52
CA HIS A 54 -6.57 -7.75 4.85
C HIS A 54 -6.44 -6.40 5.58
N PRO A 55 -6.78 -6.34 6.88
CA PRO A 55 -6.33 -5.23 7.70
C PRO A 55 -4.80 -5.18 7.74
N CYS A 56 -4.23 -4.00 7.86
CA CYS A 56 -2.79 -3.80 7.95
C CYS A 56 -2.45 -2.66 8.91
N ILE A 57 -1.28 -2.74 9.54
CA ILE A 57 -0.72 -1.70 10.40
C ILE A 57 0.23 -0.86 9.54
N VAL A 58 0.07 0.46 9.57
CA VAL A 58 0.97 1.39 8.89
C VAL A 58 2.24 1.58 9.73
N LEU A 59 3.38 1.18 9.18
CA LEU A 59 4.68 1.21 9.86
C LEU A 59 5.46 2.48 9.53
N LYS A 60 5.43 2.89 8.26
CA LYS A 60 5.93 4.18 7.75
C LYS A 60 5.01 4.66 6.64
N THR A 61 4.93 5.96 6.44
CA THR A 61 4.15 6.54 5.34
C THR A 61 4.78 7.85 4.88
N ASN A 62 4.68 8.10 3.59
CA ASN A 62 4.92 9.41 2.98
C ASN A 62 3.67 9.77 2.14
N ARG A 63 3.77 10.79 1.28
CA ARG A 63 2.63 11.25 0.46
C ARG A 63 2.07 10.16 -0.47
N LYS A 64 2.93 9.31 -1.03
CA LYS A 64 2.56 8.37 -2.11
C LYS A 64 2.63 6.90 -1.70
N TYR A 65 3.50 6.55 -0.77
CA TYR A 65 3.80 5.17 -0.37
C TYR A 65 3.71 4.98 1.13
N ALA A 66 3.50 3.74 1.54
CA ALA A 66 3.50 3.28 2.92
C ALA A 66 4.17 1.92 3.03
N LEU A 67 4.93 1.73 4.12
CA LEU A 67 5.34 0.41 4.58
C LEU A 67 4.26 -0.09 5.54
N VAL A 68 3.77 -1.30 5.29
CA VAL A 68 2.68 -1.89 6.08
C VAL A 68 2.98 -3.34 6.42
N THR A 69 2.44 -3.83 7.53
CA THR A 69 2.37 -5.27 7.81
C THR A 69 0.92 -5.71 7.94
N THR A 70 0.60 -6.90 7.42
CA THR A 70 -0.78 -7.39 7.40
C THR A 70 -1.16 -8.08 8.71
N VAL A 71 -2.40 -7.85 9.13
CA VAL A 71 -3.06 -8.62 10.17
C VAL A 71 -3.89 -9.71 9.50
N SER A 72 -3.60 -10.96 9.80
CA SER A 72 -4.25 -12.10 9.16
C SER A 72 -4.78 -13.09 10.18
N ALA A 73 -5.92 -13.69 9.84
CA ALA A 73 -6.42 -14.83 10.57
C ALA A 73 -5.82 -16.16 10.09
N HIS A 74 -5.09 -16.19 8.97
CA HIS A 74 -4.52 -17.43 8.40
C HIS A 74 -5.56 -18.56 8.25
N GLY A 75 -6.80 -18.20 7.90
CA GLY A 75 -7.91 -19.14 7.80
C GLY A 75 -8.43 -19.65 9.14
N SER A 76 -8.03 -19.09 10.28
CA SER A 76 -8.49 -19.43 11.62
C SER A 76 -9.89 -18.87 11.90
N GLY A 77 -10.73 -19.67 12.56
CA GLY A 77 -12.08 -19.32 12.94
C GLY A 77 -12.75 -20.30 13.91
N PRO A 78 -14.05 -20.12 14.19
CA PRO A 78 -14.77 -21.02 15.11
C PRO A 78 -14.76 -22.49 14.66
N TYR A 79 -14.82 -22.74 13.35
CA TYR A 79 -14.88 -24.10 12.78
C TYR A 79 -13.59 -24.91 12.96
N ASP A 80 -12.46 -24.26 13.22
CA ASP A 80 -11.18 -24.93 13.47
C ASP A 80 -10.62 -24.65 14.86
N ASN A 81 -11.49 -24.28 15.82
CA ASN A 81 -11.12 -23.94 17.20
C ASN A 81 -10.05 -22.84 17.28
N TRP A 82 -10.07 -21.90 16.34
CA TRP A 82 -9.14 -20.77 16.33
C TRP A 82 -7.67 -21.21 16.27
N ARG A 83 -7.36 -22.26 15.49
CA ARG A 83 -5.99 -22.77 15.36
C ARG A 83 -5.03 -21.68 14.92
N SER A 84 -3.85 -21.71 15.52
CA SER A 84 -2.77 -20.76 15.23
C SER A 84 -2.04 -21.09 13.91
N PRO A 85 -1.40 -20.11 13.26
CA PRO A 85 -0.70 -20.32 11.98
C PRO A 85 0.36 -21.43 12.05
N TRP A 86 1.14 -21.48 13.13
CA TRP A 86 2.21 -22.47 13.30
C TRP A 86 1.73 -23.90 13.61
N THR A 87 0.42 -24.06 13.86
CA THR A 87 -0.22 -25.38 14.06
C THR A 87 -0.95 -25.87 12.81
N ARG A 88 -0.89 -25.15 11.67
CA ARG A 88 -1.74 -25.43 10.50
C ARG A 88 -1.02 -25.31 9.14
N GLY A 89 -1.36 -26.27 8.26
CA GLY A 89 -1.27 -26.12 6.80
C GLY A 89 0.12 -25.71 6.32
N GLY A 90 0.21 -24.82 5.33
CA GLY A 90 1.48 -24.32 4.78
C GLY A 90 2.24 -23.31 5.65
N HIS A 91 1.66 -22.86 6.77
CA HIS A 91 2.27 -21.88 7.68
C HIS A 91 3.15 -22.52 8.76
N TYR A 92 3.07 -23.84 8.96
CA TYR A 92 3.91 -24.57 9.93
C TYR A 92 5.41 -24.48 9.67
N ARG A 93 5.82 -24.25 8.41
CA ARG A 93 7.23 -24.07 8.02
C ARG A 93 7.76 -22.68 8.33
N GLN A 94 6.89 -21.73 8.62
CA GLN A 94 7.30 -20.38 8.99
C GLN A 94 7.77 -20.35 10.45
N ARG A 95 8.70 -19.44 10.73
CA ARG A 95 9.27 -19.27 12.06
C ARG A 95 8.19 -18.77 13.02
N ARG A 96 7.90 -19.57 14.04
CA ARG A 96 6.71 -19.41 14.91
C ARG A 96 6.83 -18.20 15.84
N ASP A 97 8.06 -17.91 16.25
CA ASP A 97 8.48 -16.77 17.07
C ASP A 97 8.31 -15.41 16.36
N ARG A 98 8.19 -15.42 15.02
CA ARG A 98 7.95 -14.22 14.21
C ARG A 98 6.49 -13.75 14.22
N TYR A 99 5.59 -14.59 14.74
CA TYR A 99 4.19 -14.24 14.85
C TYR A 99 3.88 -13.45 16.11
N ARG A 100 3.23 -12.32 15.93
CA ARG A 100 2.70 -11.47 16.98
C ARG A 100 1.19 -11.54 17.03
N SER A 101 0.66 -11.66 18.23
CA SER A 101 -0.77 -11.87 18.47
C SER A 101 -1.38 -10.65 19.12
N PHE A 102 -2.57 -10.26 18.67
CA PHE A 102 -3.39 -9.31 19.42
C PHE A 102 -3.84 -9.91 20.76
N GLN A 103 -4.21 -9.05 21.70
CA GLN A 103 -4.75 -9.48 22.99
C GLN A 103 -5.92 -10.46 22.82
N GLY A 104 -5.86 -11.59 23.52
CA GLY A 104 -6.83 -12.69 23.44
C GLY A 104 -6.52 -13.75 22.37
N THR A 105 -5.56 -13.52 21.48
CA THR A 105 -5.19 -14.47 20.41
C THR A 105 -4.09 -15.40 20.93
N ALA A 106 -4.12 -16.67 20.51
CA ALA A 106 -3.10 -17.64 20.87
C ALA A 106 -1.70 -17.10 20.54
N ARG A 107 -0.75 -17.26 21.47
CA ARG A 107 0.64 -16.82 21.34
C ARG A 107 1.53 -18.05 21.28
N PHE A 108 2.60 -17.96 20.47
CA PHE A 108 3.58 -19.04 20.42
C PHE A 108 4.42 -19.10 21.70
N ASN A 109 4.88 -17.94 22.18
CA ASN A 109 5.58 -17.80 23.45
C ASN A 109 5.15 -16.52 24.18
N LEU A 110 5.59 -16.37 25.43
CA LEU A 110 5.25 -15.24 26.27
C LEU A 110 6.30 -14.10 26.25
N ASN A 111 7.37 -14.24 25.46
CA ASN A 111 8.55 -13.35 25.51
C ASN A 111 8.22 -11.91 25.09
N ARG A 112 7.32 -11.72 24.12
CA ARG A 112 6.87 -10.39 23.66
C ARG A 112 5.41 -10.16 23.95
N LYS A 113 5.06 -8.98 24.47
CA LYS A 113 3.69 -8.64 24.85
C LYS A 113 2.73 -8.76 23.66
N SER A 114 1.46 -9.06 23.96
CA SER A 114 0.39 -9.01 22.97
C SER A 114 0.25 -7.61 22.39
N LEU A 115 -0.05 -7.54 21.10
CA LEU A 115 -0.38 -6.30 20.41
C LEU A 115 -1.70 -5.73 20.94
N ARG A 116 -1.75 -4.41 21.12
CA ARG A 116 -2.93 -3.68 21.60
C ARG A 116 -3.22 -2.47 20.71
N LEU A 117 -4.49 -2.10 20.67
CA LEU A 117 -4.93 -0.83 20.11
C LEU A 117 -4.83 0.24 21.20
N ALA A 118 -4.61 1.50 20.80
CA ALA A 118 -4.60 2.65 21.70
C ALA A 118 -5.96 2.82 22.39
N THR A 119 -7.05 2.52 21.66
CA THR A 119 -8.41 2.56 22.19
C THR A 119 -9.19 1.32 21.74
N GLY A 120 -9.94 0.73 22.69
CA GLY A 120 -10.80 -0.43 22.41
C GLY A 120 -10.03 -1.74 22.25
N ALA A 121 -10.73 -2.76 21.75
CA ALA A 121 -10.19 -4.10 21.55
C ALA A 121 -10.18 -4.48 20.06
N TRP A 122 -9.26 -5.36 19.69
CA TRP A 122 -9.23 -5.90 18.32
C TRP A 122 -10.51 -6.71 18.03
N PRO A 123 -11.20 -6.49 16.88
CA PRO A 123 -12.51 -7.07 16.62
C PRO A 123 -12.52 -8.59 16.42
N LYS A 124 -11.36 -9.21 16.16
CA LYS A 124 -11.22 -10.68 16.06
C LYS A 124 -10.19 -11.19 17.07
N PRO A 125 -10.50 -11.12 18.37
CA PRO A 125 -9.51 -11.24 19.43
C PRO A 125 -8.92 -12.64 19.54
N ARG A 126 -9.51 -13.69 18.95
CA ARG A 126 -9.04 -15.08 19.10
C ARG A 126 -8.22 -15.64 17.94
N GLY A 127 -8.07 -14.88 16.86
CA GLY A 127 -7.40 -15.41 15.67
C GLY A 127 -6.93 -14.31 14.73
N SER A 128 -6.08 -13.42 15.24
CA SER A 128 -5.43 -12.38 14.45
C SER A 128 -3.97 -12.26 14.80
N TRP A 129 -3.13 -12.54 13.81
CA TRP A 129 -1.69 -12.51 13.93
C TRP A 129 -1.08 -11.55 12.91
N VAL A 130 0.08 -11.02 13.27
CA VAL A 130 1.00 -10.28 12.41
C VAL A 130 2.24 -11.13 12.27
N ASN A 131 2.75 -11.31 11.06
CA ASN A 131 4.06 -11.92 10.85
C ASN A 131 5.08 -10.79 10.68
N ALA A 132 6.04 -10.67 11.59
CA ALA A 132 7.06 -9.62 11.57
C ALA A 132 7.95 -9.67 10.30
N GLU A 133 8.07 -10.83 9.66
CA GLU A 133 8.79 -10.97 8.39
C GLU A 133 8.00 -10.44 7.18
N HIS A 134 6.69 -10.26 7.31
CA HIS A 134 5.82 -9.87 6.19
C HIS A 134 5.52 -8.37 6.24
N VAL A 135 6.42 -7.60 5.65
CA VAL A 135 6.26 -6.16 5.42
C VAL A 135 6.10 -5.93 3.91
N PHE A 136 5.19 -5.02 3.55
CA PHE A 136 4.87 -4.68 2.17
C PHE A 136 5.07 -3.18 1.96
N LEU A 137 5.61 -2.82 0.80
CA LEU A 137 5.67 -1.45 0.32
C LEU A 137 4.51 -1.22 -0.63
N VAL A 138 3.55 -0.38 -0.25
CA VAL A 138 2.33 -0.18 -1.03
C VAL A 138 2.09 1.30 -1.31
N PRO A 139 1.44 1.65 -2.43
CA PRO A 139 0.97 3.00 -2.62
C PRO A 139 -0.13 3.35 -1.59
N VAL A 140 -0.17 4.59 -1.11
CA VAL A 140 -1.19 5.09 -0.16
C VAL A 140 -2.59 4.95 -0.77
N TRP A 141 -2.73 5.09 -2.08
CA TRP A 141 -4.02 4.88 -2.77
C TRP A 141 -4.53 3.44 -2.66
N PHE A 142 -3.64 2.47 -2.37
CA PHE A 142 -3.98 1.07 -2.17
C PHE A 142 -4.51 0.80 -0.75
N LEU A 143 -4.37 1.75 0.16
CA LEU A 143 -4.94 1.69 1.50
C LEU A 143 -6.40 2.18 1.49
N GLY A 144 -7.23 1.51 2.29
CA GLY A 144 -8.62 1.84 2.55
C GLY A 144 -8.92 1.84 4.04
N VAL A 145 -10.06 2.41 4.42
CA VAL A 145 -10.46 2.57 5.82
C VAL A 145 -10.88 1.23 6.43
N PHE A 146 -10.30 0.86 7.57
CA PHE A 146 -10.71 -0.32 8.33
C PHE A 146 -11.87 -0.02 9.29
N LYS A 147 -13.10 -0.16 8.80
CA LYS A 147 -14.32 0.22 9.53
C LYS A 147 -14.61 -0.59 10.81
N LYS A 148 -14.06 -1.81 10.93
CA LYS A 148 -14.44 -2.76 11.99
C LYS A 148 -13.89 -2.44 13.38
N ALA A 149 -12.90 -1.56 13.47
CA ALA A 149 -12.29 -1.15 14.74
C ALA A 149 -12.30 0.38 14.93
N GLN A 150 -13.04 1.13 14.11
CA GLN A 150 -13.13 2.58 14.28
C GLN A 150 -13.74 2.91 15.64
N SER A 151 -13.15 3.92 16.28
CA SER A 151 -13.67 4.51 17.51
C SER A 151 -14.28 5.88 17.20
N TYR A 152 -15.21 6.32 18.03
CA TYR A 152 -15.79 7.66 17.92
C TYR A 152 -15.07 8.60 18.90
N ASP A 153 -14.40 9.61 18.36
CA ASP A 153 -13.82 10.69 19.16
C ASP A 153 -14.94 11.67 19.52
N ARG A 154 -15.27 11.71 20.82
CA ARG A 154 -16.33 12.58 21.35
C ARG A 154 -15.97 14.07 21.29
N TYR A 155 -14.68 14.42 21.37
CA TYR A 155 -14.23 15.81 21.33
C TYR A 155 -14.26 16.34 19.90
N GLN A 156 -13.76 15.56 18.94
CA GLN A 156 -13.76 15.95 17.53
C GLN A 156 -15.05 15.57 16.79
N LYS A 157 -16.01 14.95 17.48
CA LYS A 157 -17.30 14.48 16.96
C LYS A 157 -17.18 13.67 15.65
N LYS A 158 -16.13 12.85 15.53
CA LYS A 158 -15.83 12.11 14.29
C LYS A 158 -15.38 10.68 14.56
N LEU A 159 -15.55 9.81 13.56
CA LEU A 159 -14.94 8.49 13.56
C LEU A 159 -13.44 8.62 13.31
N VAL A 160 -12.64 7.96 14.14
CA VAL A 160 -11.20 7.90 14.03
C VAL A 160 -10.81 6.48 13.64
N ASN A 161 -9.76 6.36 12.83
CA ASN A 161 -9.19 5.07 12.48
C ASN A 161 -8.73 4.36 13.77
N ALA A 162 -8.83 3.03 13.79
CA ALA A 162 -8.15 2.28 14.84
C ALA A 162 -6.65 2.58 14.77
N HIS A 163 -6.02 2.73 15.91
CA HIS A 163 -4.62 3.05 16.03
C HIS A 163 -3.96 2.09 17.02
N MET A 164 -2.72 1.69 16.75
CA MET A 164 -1.92 0.86 17.64
C MET A 164 -1.59 1.62 18.93
N ALA A 165 -1.53 0.92 20.07
CA ALA A 165 -0.91 1.51 21.25
C ALA A 165 0.58 1.74 20.97
N GLU A 166 1.13 2.88 21.38
CA GLU A 166 2.51 3.30 21.09
C GLU A 166 3.53 2.22 21.51
N ASP A 167 3.43 1.73 22.75
CA ASP A 167 4.29 0.66 23.27
C ASP A 167 4.19 -0.66 22.47
N SER A 168 3.03 -0.93 21.90
CA SER A 168 2.77 -2.12 21.09
C SER A 168 3.30 -1.96 19.67
N LEU A 169 3.29 -0.74 19.14
CA LEU A 169 3.86 -0.42 17.83
C LEU A 169 5.38 -0.45 17.88
N ASP A 170 5.99 0.15 18.90
CA ASP A 170 7.44 0.19 19.06
C ASP A 170 8.04 -1.21 19.22
N ASP A 171 7.46 -2.04 20.09
CA ASP A 171 7.90 -3.43 20.25
C ASP A 171 7.63 -4.30 19.01
N LEU A 172 6.62 -3.96 18.19
CA LEU A 172 6.43 -4.61 16.89
C LEU A 172 7.50 -4.17 15.88
N LEU A 173 7.77 -2.87 15.78
CA LEU A 173 8.78 -2.30 14.89
C LEU A 173 10.16 -2.83 15.22
N GLN A 174 10.52 -2.87 16.51
CA GLN A 174 11.78 -3.44 16.97
C GLN A 174 11.92 -4.90 16.51
N GLN A 175 10.87 -5.70 16.68
CA GLN A 175 10.91 -7.08 16.20
C GLN A 175 11.05 -7.18 14.68
N ILE A 176 10.33 -6.35 13.92
CA ILE A 176 10.45 -6.31 12.45
C ILE A 176 11.89 -6.00 12.05
N ILE A 177 12.53 -5.03 12.70
CA ILE A 177 13.93 -4.66 12.44
C ILE A 177 14.87 -5.85 12.71
N GLU A 178 14.66 -6.58 13.80
CA GLU A 178 15.48 -7.73 14.19
C GLU A 178 15.25 -8.96 13.28
N ASP A 179 14.01 -9.17 12.83
CA ASP A 179 13.58 -10.44 12.25
C ASP A 179 13.44 -10.42 10.73
N ASN A 180 13.19 -9.25 10.13
CA ASN A 180 12.98 -9.09 8.71
C ASN A 180 14.28 -8.69 8.00
N TRP A 181 14.92 -9.68 7.38
CA TRP A 181 16.17 -9.49 6.63
C TRP A 181 16.05 -8.49 5.46
N GLN A 182 14.84 -8.20 4.97
CA GLN A 182 14.59 -7.24 3.90
C GLN A 182 14.38 -5.81 4.41
N TRP A 183 14.26 -5.61 5.73
CA TRP A 183 13.85 -4.32 6.30
C TRP A 183 14.68 -3.14 5.79
N THR A 184 16.02 -3.26 5.80
CA THR A 184 16.92 -2.20 5.32
C THR A 184 16.67 -1.87 3.85
N ARG A 185 16.48 -2.88 3.00
CA ARG A 185 16.17 -2.68 1.58
C ARG A 185 14.82 -1.99 1.40
N LEU A 186 13.78 -2.47 2.07
CA LEU A 186 12.44 -1.89 2.00
C LEU A 186 12.41 -0.44 2.46
N LEU A 187 13.19 -0.12 3.51
CA LEU A 187 13.32 1.23 4.02
C LEU A 187 14.02 2.15 3.01
N GLN A 188 15.12 1.69 2.42
CA GLN A 188 15.83 2.44 1.39
C GLN A 188 14.93 2.70 0.17
N GLU A 189 14.24 1.68 -0.33
CA GLU A 189 13.32 1.79 -1.46
C GLU A 189 12.16 2.76 -1.15
N PHE A 190 11.59 2.70 0.05
CA PHE A 190 10.58 3.63 0.52
C PHE A 190 11.09 5.10 0.56
N GLU A 191 12.32 5.31 1.01
CA GLU A 191 12.94 6.64 1.07
C GLU A 191 13.26 7.19 -0.32
N GLU A 192 13.81 6.37 -1.22
CA GLU A 192 14.11 6.73 -2.61
C GLU A 192 12.83 7.13 -3.35
N LEU A 193 11.77 6.33 -3.24
CA LEU A 193 10.46 6.65 -3.83
C LEU A 193 9.83 7.92 -3.24
N GLY A 194 10.13 8.24 -1.98
CA GLY A 194 9.72 9.49 -1.35
C GLY A 194 10.47 10.72 -1.85
N ARG A 195 11.71 10.56 -2.34
CA ARG A 195 12.56 11.65 -2.86
C ARG A 195 12.30 12.00 -4.32
N LEU A 196 11.72 11.07 -5.10
CA LEU A 196 11.45 11.25 -6.53
C LEU A 196 10.30 12.22 -6.87
N GLU A 197 9.81 13.03 -5.91
CA GLU A 197 8.92 14.15 -6.26
C GLU A 197 9.70 15.23 -7.02
N PRO A 198 9.20 15.69 -8.18
CA PRO A 198 9.67 16.93 -8.77
C PRO A 198 9.48 18.05 -7.74
N LEU A 199 10.54 18.78 -7.42
CA LEU A 199 10.40 20.05 -6.72
C LEU A 199 9.38 20.90 -7.50
N PRO A 200 8.44 21.59 -6.82
CA PRO A 200 7.55 22.50 -7.50
C PRO A 200 8.41 23.43 -8.38
N PRO A 201 8.03 23.65 -9.66
CA PRO A 201 8.78 24.55 -10.51
C PRO A 201 8.91 25.90 -9.78
N PRO A 202 10.10 26.53 -9.79
CA PRO A 202 10.29 27.81 -9.11
C PRO A 202 9.20 28.77 -9.56
N SER A 203 8.44 29.28 -8.60
CA SER A 203 7.24 30.10 -8.78
C SER A 203 7.52 31.48 -9.38
N HIS A 204 8.74 31.73 -9.83
CA HIS A 204 9.13 32.95 -10.50
C HIS A 204 9.96 32.59 -11.74
N PRO A 205 9.56 33.05 -12.94
CA PRO A 205 10.55 33.18 -14.00
C PRO A 205 11.69 34.06 -13.46
N PRO A 206 12.96 33.71 -13.70
CA PRO A 206 14.05 34.63 -13.38
C PRO A 206 13.70 35.97 -14.03
N ALA A 207 13.70 37.04 -13.21
CA ALA A 207 13.50 38.39 -13.72
C ALA A 207 14.40 38.57 -14.94
N PRO A 208 13.88 39.10 -16.07
CA PRO A 208 14.70 39.29 -17.26
C PRO A 208 15.90 40.15 -16.85
N VAL A 209 17.08 39.54 -16.84
CA VAL A 209 18.33 40.28 -16.74
C VAL A 209 18.32 41.21 -17.94
N ALA A 210 18.24 42.51 -17.68
CA ALA A 210 18.30 43.53 -18.71
C ALA A 210 19.60 43.33 -19.49
N LEU A 211 19.49 42.80 -20.71
CA LEU A 211 20.61 42.72 -21.63
C LEU A 211 21.03 44.16 -21.98
N PRO A 212 22.33 44.51 -21.90
CA PRO A 212 22.80 45.78 -22.43
C PRO A 212 22.50 45.86 -23.93
N PRO A 213 22.26 47.07 -24.47
CA PRO A 213 21.81 47.27 -25.84
C PRO A 213 22.80 46.67 -26.84
N ARG A 214 22.32 45.68 -27.60
CA ARG A 214 23.09 45.01 -28.66
C ARG A 214 23.05 45.88 -29.91
N ALA A 215 24.23 46.30 -30.37
CA ALA A 215 24.43 47.00 -31.64
C ALA A 215 23.92 46.17 -32.84
N PRO A 216 23.49 46.82 -33.94
CA PRO A 216 22.83 46.15 -35.06
C PRO A 216 23.82 45.33 -35.89
N ALA A 217 23.66 44.00 -35.88
CA ALA A 217 24.37 43.11 -36.78
C ALA A 217 23.55 42.87 -38.06
N LYS A 218 24.23 43.07 -39.19
CA LYS A 218 23.74 42.99 -40.57
C LYS A 218 23.12 41.63 -40.92
N ALA A 219 22.07 41.69 -41.73
CA ALA A 219 21.41 40.56 -42.37
C ALA A 219 22.28 39.89 -43.44
N SER A 220 22.14 38.56 -43.60
CA SER A 220 22.20 37.75 -44.85
C SER A 220 22.30 36.23 -44.51
N PRO A 221 22.10 35.28 -45.45
CA PRO A 221 20.80 34.75 -45.84
C PRO A 221 20.70 33.20 -45.73
N LEU A 222 19.49 32.69 -45.96
CA LEU A 222 19.08 31.28 -46.06
C LEU A 222 19.92 30.42 -47.02
N PRO A 223 19.92 29.09 -46.81
CA PRO A 223 19.56 28.18 -47.91
C PRO A 223 18.50 27.13 -47.57
N ARG A 224 17.82 26.69 -48.62
CA ARG A 224 16.76 25.64 -48.71
C ARG A 224 17.30 24.51 -49.64
N PRO A 225 16.52 23.47 -50.01
CA PRO A 225 16.39 22.14 -49.41
C PRO A 225 16.91 20.97 -50.29
N ALA A 226 16.90 19.73 -49.79
CA ALA A 226 16.96 18.47 -50.57
C ALA A 226 16.33 17.32 -49.75
N THR A 227 15.13 16.84 -50.08
CA THR A 227 14.74 15.68 -50.93
C THR A 227 14.90 14.28 -50.32
N THR A 228 13.75 13.61 -50.14
CA THR A 228 13.39 12.18 -50.35
C THR A 228 14.15 11.12 -49.54
N THR A 229 13.49 10.15 -48.89
CA THR A 229 13.15 8.83 -49.50
C THR A 229 12.12 8.05 -48.65
N LYS A 230 11.21 7.36 -49.35
CA LYS A 230 10.21 6.38 -48.90
C LYS A 230 10.79 5.17 -48.15
N ALA A 231 10.02 4.57 -47.25
CA ALA A 231 9.70 3.13 -47.26
C ALA A 231 8.55 2.80 -46.27
N SER A 232 7.62 1.94 -46.71
CA SER A 232 6.47 1.42 -45.94
C SER A 232 6.70 -0.08 -45.55
N PRO A 233 5.70 -0.84 -45.03
CA PRO A 233 5.68 -1.65 -43.79
C PRO A 233 5.87 -3.19 -44.10
N PRO A 234 5.44 -4.26 -43.35
CA PRO A 234 4.56 -4.48 -42.15
C PRO A 234 5.12 -5.62 -41.20
N PRO A 235 4.40 -6.54 -40.47
CA PRO A 235 2.96 -6.72 -40.13
C PRO A 235 2.57 -7.14 -38.67
N ALA A 236 1.27 -6.98 -38.40
CA ALA A 236 0.30 -7.79 -37.63
C ALA A 236 0.68 -8.46 -36.27
N LEU A 237 0.02 -7.98 -35.20
CA LEU A 237 -0.10 -8.65 -33.90
C LEU A 237 -1.16 -9.77 -33.90
N THR A 238 -0.83 -10.81 -33.14
CA THR A 238 -1.52 -12.07 -32.91
C THR A 238 -2.75 -11.97 -32.01
N LYS A 239 -3.67 -12.93 -32.20
CA LYS A 239 -4.93 -13.17 -31.48
C LYS A 239 -4.75 -13.43 -29.97
N PRO A 240 -5.76 -13.14 -29.12
CA PRO A 240 -5.78 -13.53 -27.71
C PRO A 240 -6.36 -14.95 -27.48
N LEU A 241 -5.80 -15.68 -26.52
CA LEU A 241 -6.31 -16.95 -25.97
C LEU A 241 -6.81 -16.73 -24.51
N PRO A 242 -7.52 -17.68 -23.87
CA PRO A 242 -8.72 -17.40 -23.10
C PRO A 242 -8.44 -17.38 -21.59
N SER A 243 -9.30 -16.69 -20.85
CA SER A 243 -9.28 -16.67 -19.39
C SER A 243 -9.66 -18.03 -18.79
N PRO A 244 -8.98 -18.49 -17.73
CA PRO A 244 -9.55 -19.47 -16.83
C PRO A 244 -10.32 -18.81 -15.67
N ARG A 245 -11.41 -19.50 -15.38
CA ARG A 245 -12.47 -19.30 -14.40
C ARG A 245 -12.01 -19.26 -12.93
N ASN A 246 -12.76 -18.45 -12.19
CA ASN A 246 -13.30 -18.65 -10.83
C ASN A 246 -12.32 -18.77 -9.65
N SER A 247 -12.00 -17.62 -9.04
CA SER A 247 -11.72 -17.53 -7.60
C SER A 247 -12.97 -17.05 -6.87
N VAL A 248 -13.46 -17.88 -5.95
CA VAL A 248 -14.59 -17.55 -5.05
C VAL A 248 -14.10 -16.46 -4.08
N SER A 249 -14.76 -15.31 -4.08
CA SER A 249 -14.39 -14.17 -3.22
C SER A 249 -15.00 -14.27 -1.82
N TRP A 250 -14.29 -13.69 -0.84
CA TRP A 250 -14.68 -13.60 0.58
C TRP A 250 -16.07 -12.97 0.85
N ALA A 251 -16.70 -12.35 -0.16
CA ALA A 251 -18.01 -11.74 -0.04
C ALA A 251 -19.16 -12.76 0.12
N GLN A 252 -18.98 -14.03 -0.27
CA GLN A 252 -20.07 -15.02 -0.28
C GLN A 252 -20.29 -15.76 1.05
N VAL A 253 -19.41 -15.64 2.04
CA VAL A 253 -19.56 -16.34 3.33
C VAL A 253 -20.44 -15.58 4.34
N ALA A 254 -20.82 -14.33 4.06
CA ALA A 254 -21.63 -13.51 4.96
C ALA A 254 -23.16 -13.59 4.72
N LYS A 255 -23.62 -14.32 3.69
CA LYS A 255 -25.05 -14.53 3.41
C LYS A 255 -25.41 -16.01 3.54
N GLY A 256 -25.45 -16.48 4.78
CA GLY A 256 -25.81 -17.87 5.09
C GLY A 256 -26.31 -18.04 6.50
N LYS A 257 -27.27 -17.21 6.92
CA LYS A 257 -28.07 -17.45 8.13
C LYS A 257 -29.41 -16.75 8.03
N LYS A 258 -30.38 -17.48 7.46
CA LYS A 258 -31.82 -17.40 7.79
C LYS A 258 -32.49 -18.64 7.19
N ARG A 259 -32.55 -19.70 7.97
CA ARG A 259 -33.74 -20.52 8.24
C ARG A 259 -33.39 -21.47 9.37
#